data_AF-A0A444R572-F1
#
_entry.id   AF-A0A444R572-F1
#
_cell.length_a   1.000
_cell.length_b   1.000
_cell.length_c   1.000
_cell.angle_alpha   90.00
_cell.angle_beta   90.00
_cell.angle_gamma   90.00
#
_symmetry.space_group_name_H-M   'P 1'
#
loop_
_entity.id
_entity.type
_entity.pdbx_description
1 polymer ?
#
loop_
_entity_poly.entity_id
_entity_poly.type
_entity_poly.pdbx_seq_one_letter_code
_entity_poly.pdbx_strand_id
1 'polypeptide(L)' 'FVDNAPAIKVYKKFGFEIEGTGKKYALRNGEYVDAYYMARVK' A
#
# COMPACT_ATOMS: atom_id res chain seq x y z
N PHE A 1 -1.13 -3.49 0.80
CA PHE A 1 -1.19 -4.19 -0.50
C PHE A 1 -1.92 -3.33 -1.50
N VAL A 2 -1.50 -3.39 -2.77
CA VAL A 2 -2.05 -2.53 -3.82
C VAL A 2 -3.53 -2.80 -4.12
N ASP A 3 -4.00 -4.01 -3.81
CA ASP A 3 -5.37 -4.49 -4.01
C ASP A 3 -6.32 -4.21 -2.83
N ASN A 4 -5.81 -3.74 -1.69
CA ASN A 4 -6.63 -3.45 -0.50
C ASN A 4 -7.26 -2.05 -0.58
N ALA A 5 -8.23 -1.88 -1.48
CA ALA A 5 -8.91 -0.61 -1.72
C ALA A 5 -9.51 0.03 -0.45
N PRO A 6 -10.13 -0.71 0.50
CA PRO A 6 -10.62 -0.13 1.75
C PRO A 6 -9.52 0.53 2.59
N ALA A 7 -8.39 -0.16 2.80
CA ALA A 7 -7.28 0.38 3.57
C ALA A 7 -6.66 1.61 2.89
N ILE A 8 -6.46 1.55 1.57
CA ILE A 8 -5.92 2.67 0.78
C ILE A 8 -6.82 3.91 0.93
N LYS A 9 -8.14 3.73 0.90
CA LYS A 9 -9.10 4.83 1.10
C LYS A 9 -8.97 5.48 2.47
N VAL A 10 -8.76 4.69 3.52
CA VAL A 10 -8.53 5.20 4.88
C VAL A 10 -7.25 6.02 4.94
N TYR A 11 -6.13 5.51 4.42
CA TYR A 11 -4.86 6.23 4.43
C TYR A 11 -4.93 7.55 3.64
N LYS A 12 -5.50 7.54 2.43
CA LYS A 12 -5.72 8.76 1.64
C LYS A 12 -6.60 9.78 2.39
N LYS A 13 -7.68 9.33 3.05
CA LYS A 13 -8.54 10.20 3.87
C LYS A 13 -7.76 10.94 4.97
N PHE A 14 -6.72 10.31 5.52
CA PHE A 14 -5.89 10.89 6.57
C PHE A 14 -4.63 11.60 6.04
N GLY A 15 -4.57 11.89 4.73
CA GLY A 15 -3.52 12.69 4.11
C GLY A 15 -2.22 11.92 3.83
N PHE A 16 -2.28 10.59 3.72
CA PHE A 16 -1.16 9.80 3.24
C PHE A 16 -1.16 9.74 1.71
N GLU A 17 0.02 9.83 1.11
CA GLU A 17 0.26 9.73 -0.32
C GLU A 17 1.02 8.45 -0.64
N ILE A 18 0.90 7.97 -1.88
CA ILE A 18 1.67 6.82 -2.37
C ILE A 18 3.01 7.35 -2.87
N GLU A 19 4.10 6.93 -2.24
CA GLU A 19 5.45 7.31 -2.64
C GLU A 19 6.10 6.28 -3.57
N GLY A 20 5.58 5.05 -3.57
CA GLY A 20 6.11 4.00 -4.41
C GLY A 20 5.36 2.69 -4.29
N THR A 21 5.77 1.74 -5.13
CA THR A 21 5.25 0.37 -5.11
C THR A 21 6.41 -0.60 -4.95
N GLY A 22 6.42 -1.34 -3.84
CA GLY A 22 7.27 -2.51 -3.68
C GLY A 22 6.68 -3.67 -4.48
N LYS A 23 7.33 -4.04 -5.59
CA LYS A 23 6.94 -5.21 -6.37
C LYS A 23 7.32 -6.50 -5.64
N LYS A 24 6.42 -7.49 -5.64
CA LYS A 24 6.62 -8.79 -4.96
C LYS A 24 7.09 -8.63 -3.51
N TYR A 25 6.55 -7.63 -2.82
CA TYR A 25 7.02 -7.19 -1.51
C TYR A 25 6.80 -8.23 -0.40
N ALA A 26 5.70 -8.97 -0.44
CA ALA A 26 5.39 -9.96 0.59
C ALA A 26 4.74 -11.23 0.02
N LEU A 27 4.91 -12.34 0.73
CA LEU A 27 4.27 -13.63 0.43
C LEU A 27 2.90 -13.69 1.12
N ARG A 28 1.83 -13.85 0.34
CA ARG A 28 0.46 -14.00 0.82
C ARG A 28 -0.23 -15.10 0.03
N ASN A 29 -0.80 -16.09 0.71
CA ASN A 29 -1.45 -17.25 0.07
C ASN A 29 -0.55 -17.99 -0.94
N GLY A 30 0.76 -18.06 -0.67
CA GLY A 30 1.73 -18.72 -1.55
C GLY A 30 2.20 -17.88 -2.74
N GLU A 31 1.70 -16.66 -2.91
CA GLU A 31 2.08 -15.77 -4.01
C GLU A 31 2.77 -14.50 -3.50
N TYR A 32 3.75 -14.02 -4.27
CA TYR A 32 4.34 -12.72 -4.01
C TYR A 32 3.45 -11.60 -4.53
N VAL A 33 3.09 -10.67 -3.66
CA VAL A 33 2.15 -9.59 -3.96
C VAL A 33 2.78 -8.21 -3.77
N ASP A 34 2.27 -7.23 -4.51
CA ASP A 34 2.75 -5.85 -4.49
C ASP A 34 2.17 -5.06 -3.30
N ALA A 35 2.94 -4.09 -2.80
CA ALA A 35 2.52 -3.18 -1.74
C ALA A 35 2.83 -1.73 -2.07
N TYR A 36 1.89 -0.83 -1.75
CA TYR A 36 2.17 0.60 -1.74
C TYR A 36 2.96 0.98 -0.49
N TYR A 37 4.03 1.73 -0.68
CA TYR A 37 4.62 2.53 0.39
C TYR A 37 3.85 3.84 0.47
N MET A 38 3.27 4.11 1.63
CA MET A 38 2.48 5.31 1.86
C MET A 38 3.04 6.08 3.04
N ALA A 39 3.20 7.39 2.87
CA ALA A 39 3.69 8.27 3.91
C ALA A 39 2.84 9.53 4.00
N ARG A 40 2.93 10.21 5.13
CA ARG A 40 2.40 11.54 5.35
C ARG A 40 3.49 12.37 6.01
N VAL A 41 3.96 13.39 5.32
CA VAL A 41 4.93 14.35 5.85
C VAL A 41 4.17 15.54 6.45
N LYS A 42 4.67 16.07 7.56
CA LYS A 42 4.16 17.29 8.21
C LYS A 42 5.06 18.47 7.91
#